data_AF-A0A832C6C5-F1
#
_entry.id   AF-A0A832C6C5-F1
#
_cell.length_a   1.000
_cell.length_b   1.000
_cell.length_c   1.000
_cell.angle_alpha   90.00
_cell.angle_beta   90.00
_cell.angle_gamma   90.00
#
_symmetry.space_group_name_H-M   'P 1'
#
loop_
_entity.id
_entity.type
_entity.pdbx_description
1 polymer ?
#
loop_
_entity_poly.entity_id
_entity_poly.type
_entity_poly.pdbx_seq_one_letter_code
_entity_poly.pdbx_strand_id
1 'polypeptide(L)'
;MTWTFAARTFAPAFPPPAEPLLAVVDHADGTGGTATVAGAEADAAISVQSWSAAEGASAGWIERGSRVGNGDVLVAPPLGDYWWRAVSATAGGQAVSNLVYQSLTDGSHALLYRILAAVKTRLLGLGLEGIEPPNVQICHLPWERALASVPPALPAVQIAPAEHATALNEGTNRQDDVEYAVQVVLIDTDPRRHPHAHLPRLARWRQRIARAFRSQRLAGVAEVYQCSVEPDTVLDRTAWLREGLLVSALTLRFRSREARQ
;
A
#
# COMPACT_ATOMS: atom_id res chain seq x y z
N MET A 1 19.23 53.65 32.56
CA MET A 1 17.85 53.69 32.04
C MET A 1 17.64 52.41 31.25
N THR A 2 17.09 51.38 31.89
CA THR A 2 17.07 50.01 31.37
C THR A 2 15.70 49.76 30.74
N TRP A 3 15.65 49.66 29.43
CA TRP A 3 14.41 49.40 28.69
C TRP A 3 14.12 47.90 28.74
N THR A 4 12.99 47.53 29.33
CA THR A 4 12.53 46.14 29.38
C THR A 4 11.51 45.95 28.27
N PHE A 5 11.86 45.19 27.23
CA PHE A 5 10.91 44.80 26.20
C PHE A 5 10.09 43.61 26.70
N ALA A 6 8.80 43.83 26.96
CA ALA A 6 7.88 42.72 27.19
C ALA A 6 7.63 42.01 25.86
N ALA A 7 8.10 40.77 25.74
CA ALA A 7 7.76 39.91 24.61
C ALA A 7 6.24 39.67 24.62
N ARG A 8 5.51 40.32 23.71
CA ARG A 8 4.11 39.98 23.45
C ARG A 8 4.09 38.71 22.61
N THR A 9 3.88 37.58 23.25
CA THR A 9 3.50 36.35 22.54
C THR A 9 2.12 36.56 21.94
N PHE A 10 2.04 36.65 20.61
CA PHE A 10 0.77 36.53 19.90
C PHE A 10 0.29 35.07 20.05
N ALA A 11 -0.60 34.82 21.00
CA ALA A 11 -1.38 33.60 20.96
C ALA A 11 -2.31 33.69 19.73
N PRO A 12 -2.37 32.66 18.87
CA PRO A 12 -3.34 32.65 17.79
C PRO A 12 -4.74 32.75 18.39
N ALA A 13 -5.65 33.47 17.71
CA ALA A 13 -7.03 33.68 18.20
C ALA A 13 -7.79 32.37 18.41
N PHE A 14 -7.33 31.29 17.78
CA PHE A 14 -7.84 29.93 17.94
C PHE A 14 -6.65 28.95 18.00
N PRO A 15 -6.64 27.99 18.94
CA PRO A 15 -5.63 26.94 18.96
C PRO A 15 -5.76 26.06 17.70
N PRO A 16 -4.65 25.45 17.22
CA PRO A 16 -4.74 24.47 16.14
C PRO A 16 -5.57 23.26 16.60
N PRO A 17 -6.39 22.68 15.72
CA PRO A 17 -7.23 21.53 16.06
C PRO A 17 -6.40 20.33 16.52
N ALA A 18 -6.95 19.56 17.46
CA ALA A 18 -6.39 18.27 17.85
C ALA A 18 -6.29 17.31 16.65
N GLU A 19 -5.19 16.56 16.59
CA GLU A 19 -4.98 15.51 15.58
C GLU A 19 -5.89 14.30 15.89
N PRO A 20 -6.87 13.98 15.03
CA PRO A 20 -7.73 12.83 15.26
C PRO A 20 -6.97 11.52 15.05
N LEU A 21 -7.36 10.47 15.77
CA LEU A 21 -6.98 9.09 15.52
C LEU A 21 -8.06 8.42 14.69
N LEU A 22 -7.65 7.75 13.61
CA LEU A 22 -8.53 6.98 12.74
C LEU A 22 -8.21 5.49 12.89
N ALA A 23 -9.26 4.68 12.99
CA ALA A 23 -9.23 3.24 12.76
C ALA A 23 -10.31 2.90 11.73
N VAL A 24 -10.02 1.97 10.80
CA VAL A 24 -11.00 1.49 9.82
C VAL A 24 -11.05 -0.02 9.88
N VAL A 25 -12.27 -0.56 9.97
CA VAL A 25 -12.53 -2.00 10.04
C VAL A 25 -13.43 -2.40 8.88
N ASP A 26 -13.01 -3.40 8.12
CA ASP A 26 -13.82 -4.02 7.07
C ASP A 26 -14.92 -4.90 7.66
N HIS A 27 -16.12 -4.84 7.09
CA HIS A 27 -17.23 -5.74 7.45
C HIS A 27 -17.09 -7.13 6.82
N ALA A 28 -16.28 -7.26 5.77
CA ALA A 28 -16.03 -8.51 5.05
C ALA A 28 -17.29 -9.16 4.46
N ASP A 29 -18.37 -8.39 4.26
CA ASP A 29 -19.67 -8.83 3.73
C ASP A 29 -20.05 -8.11 2.43
N GLY A 30 -19.13 -7.30 1.90
CA GLY A 30 -19.32 -6.50 0.70
C GLY A 30 -20.18 -5.24 0.88
N THR A 31 -20.56 -4.91 2.12
CA THR A 31 -21.30 -3.68 2.44
C THR A 31 -20.40 -2.52 2.82
N GLY A 32 -19.09 -2.77 3.01
CA GLY A 32 -18.07 -1.75 3.24
C GLY A 32 -17.34 -1.93 4.57
N GLY A 33 -17.11 -0.83 5.27
CA GLY A 33 -16.43 -0.83 6.56
C GLY A 33 -16.89 0.28 7.50
N THR A 34 -16.38 0.26 8.72
CA THR A 34 -16.61 1.30 9.74
C THR A 34 -15.31 2.03 10.05
N ALA A 35 -15.33 3.34 9.87
CA ALA A 35 -14.27 4.26 10.25
C ALA A 35 -14.57 4.87 11.61
N THR A 36 -13.80 4.53 12.63
CA THR A 36 -13.90 5.07 13.98
C THR A 36 -12.91 6.21 14.15
N VAL A 37 -13.42 7.40 14.47
CA VAL A 37 -12.61 8.60 14.75
C VAL A 37 -12.59 8.86 16.26
N ALA A 38 -11.40 9.04 16.82
CA ALA A 38 -11.19 9.40 18.22
C ALA A 38 -10.24 10.60 18.36
N GLY A 39 -10.22 11.26 19.50
CA GLY A 39 -9.26 12.35 19.79
C GLY A 39 -9.55 13.68 19.08
N ALA A 40 -10.63 13.80 18.31
CA ALA A 40 -11.11 15.05 17.77
C ALA A 40 -11.83 15.91 18.82
N GLU A 41 -11.83 17.23 18.60
CA GLU A 41 -12.66 18.18 19.35
C GLU A 41 -14.15 17.95 19.07
N ALA A 42 -15.01 18.25 20.05
CA ALA A 42 -16.44 17.91 19.97
C ALA A 42 -17.18 18.66 18.85
N ASP A 43 -16.69 19.84 18.47
CA ASP A 43 -17.21 20.70 17.41
C ASP A 43 -16.41 20.59 16.09
N ALA A 44 -15.37 19.75 16.05
CA ALA A 44 -14.60 19.55 14.83
C ALA A 44 -15.42 18.86 13.75
N ALA A 45 -15.45 19.46 12.56
CA ALA A 45 -15.99 18.82 11.38
C ALA A 45 -14.96 17.83 10.82
N ILE A 46 -15.29 16.55 10.87
CA ILE A 46 -14.44 15.46 10.42
C ILE A 46 -14.90 14.98 9.05
N SER A 47 -13.99 14.95 8.08
CA SER A 47 -14.18 14.25 6.80
C SER A 47 -13.26 13.03 6.74
N VAL A 48 -13.85 11.85 6.58
CA VAL A 48 -13.13 10.59 6.35
C VAL A 48 -12.90 10.46 4.85
N GLN A 49 -11.63 10.36 4.47
CA GLN A 49 -11.21 10.31 3.08
C GLN A 49 -10.47 9.01 2.80
N SER A 50 -10.72 8.46 1.62
CA SER A 50 -10.00 7.30 1.09
C SER A 50 -9.15 7.71 -0.10
N TRP A 51 -8.05 7.01 -0.29
CA TRP A 51 -7.25 7.04 -1.51
C TRP A 51 -6.99 5.60 -1.95
N SER A 52 -7.31 5.28 -3.20
CA SER A 52 -6.94 4.02 -3.82
C SER A 52 -6.24 4.29 -5.14
N ALA A 53 -5.27 3.46 -5.46
CA ALA A 53 -4.61 3.54 -6.76
C ALA A 53 -5.47 2.93 -7.88
N ALA A 54 -6.46 2.10 -7.53
CA ALA A 54 -7.42 1.51 -8.47
C ALA A 54 -8.43 2.55 -9.00
N GLU A 55 -8.79 3.55 -8.20
CA GLU A 55 -9.66 4.66 -8.62
C GLU A 55 -8.89 5.75 -9.41
N GLY A 56 -7.65 5.45 -9.80
CA GLY A 56 -6.78 6.31 -10.60
C GLY A 56 -5.91 7.19 -9.72
N ALA A 57 -4.61 7.21 -9.98
CA ALA A 57 -3.65 8.02 -9.24
C ALA A 57 -3.80 9.55 -9.44
N SER A 58 -4.70 9.98 -10.33
CA SER A 58 -5.13 11.37 -10.48
C SER A 58 -6.31 11.73 -9.56
N ALA A 59 -6.97 10.75 -8.94
CA ALA A 59 -7.97 11.00 -7.93
C ALA A 59 -7.23 11.34 -6.63
N GLY A 60 -7.28 12.62 -6.23
CA GLY A 60 -6.89 13.01 -4.89
C GLY A 60 -7.68 12.25 -3.82
N TRP A 61 -7.45 12.55 -2.56
CA TRP A 61 -8.22 11.99 -1.46
C TRP A 61 -9.73 12.22 -1.65
N ILE A 62 -10.50 11.14 -1.73
CA ILE A 62 -11.95 11.16 -1.96
C ILE A 62 -12.66 11.08 -0.61
N GLU A 63 -13.57 12.01 -0.34
CA GLU A 63 -14.42 11.95 0.87
C GLU A 63 -15.42 10.80 0.77
N ARG A 64 -15.48 9.96 1.81
CA ARG A 64 -16.36 8.79 1.92
C ARG A 64 -17.42 8.92 2.99
N GLY A 65 -17.26 9.89 3.88
CA GLY A 65 -18.23 10.22 4.91
C GLY A 65 -17.72 11.36 5.77
N SER A 66 -18.64 11.99 6.49
CA SER A 66 -18.30 13.06 7.43
C SER A 66 -19.13 12.94 8.70
N ARG A 67 -18.59 13.51 9.78
CA ARG A 67 -19.29 13.66 11.05
C ARG A 67 -18.79 14.88 11.82
N VAL A 68 -19.49 15.22 12.89
CA VAL A 68 -18.99 16.18 13.88
C VAL A 68 -18.53 15.40 15.12
N GLY A 69 -17.36 15.76 15.64
CA GLY A 69 -16.75 15.12 16.81
C GLY A 69 -16.36 13.65 16.62
N ASN A 70 -16.22 12.94 17.74
CA ASN A 70 -15.71 11.56 17.80
C ASN A 70 -16.79 10.49 17.56
N GLY A 71 -16.39 9.39 16.92
CA GLY A 71 -17.07 8.10 16.84
C GLY A 71 -17.11 7.55 15.42
N ASP A 72 -18.10 6.71 15.14
CA ASP A 72 -18.13 5.89 13.93
C ASP A 72 -18.77 6.57 12.72
N VAL A 73 -18.23 6.26 11.55
CA VAL A 73 -18.72 6.63 10.22
C VAL A 73 -18.73 5.38 9.35
N LEU A 74 -19.89 5.05 8.76
CA LEU A 74 -19.99 3.96 7.78
C LEU A 74 -19.39 4.43 6.46
N VAL A 75 -18.50 3.63 5.90
CA VAL A 75 -17.83 3.89 4.62
C VAL A 75 -18.08 2.73 3.67
N ALA A 76 -18.65 3.03 2.49
CA ALA A 76 -18.99 2.01 1.50
C ALA A 76 -18.46 2.36 0.09
N PRO A 77 -17.13 2.53 -0.10
CA PRO A 77 -16.56 2.53 -1.43
C PRO A 77 -16.65 1.12 -2.05
N PRO A 78 -16.37 0.97 -3.35
CA PRO A 78 -16.24 -0.34 -3.99
C PRO A 78 -15.25 -1.26 -3.25
N LEU A 79 -15.34 -2.56 -3.50
CA LEU A 79 -14.36 -3.52 -2.98
C LEU A 79 -12.95 -3.18 -3.49
N GLY A 80 -11.97 -3.22 -2.60
CA GLY A 80 -10.61 -2.87 -2.95
C GLY A 80 -9.72 -2.50 -1.77
N ASP A 81 -8.52 -2.04 -2.10
CA ASP A 81 -7.50 -1.63 -1.15
C ASP A 81 -7.43 -0.11 -1.03
N TYR A 82 -7.50 0.40 0.19
CA TYR A 82 -7.60 1.82 0.45
C TYR A 82 -6.61 2.27 1.53
N TRP A 83 -5.99 3.42 1.28
CA TRP A 83 -5.44 4.26 2.33
C TRP A 83 -6.51 5.22 2.83
N TRP A 84 -6.59 5.39 4.13
CA TRP A 84 -7.60 6.18 4.81
C TRP A 84 -6.95 7.26 5.66
N ARG A 85 -7.60 8.43 5.71
CA ARG A 85 -7.28 9.50 6.65
C ARG A 85 -8.56 10.23 7.05
N ALA A 86 -8.55 10.84 8.22
CA ALA A 86 -9.57 11.77 8.64
C ALA A 86 -8.98 13.18 8.66
N VAL A 87 -9.71 14.15 8.13
CA VAL A 87 -9.36 15.57 8.21
C VAL A 87 -10.32 16.22 9.21
N SER A 88 -9.76 16.73 10.30
CA SER A 88 -10.46 17.52 11.31
C SER A 88 -10.36 19.00 10.96
N ALA A 89 -11.48 19.70 10.88
CA ALA A 89 -11.54 21.13 10.63
C ALA A 89 -12.27 21.85 11.78
N THR A 90 -11.62 22.87 12.33
CA THR A 90 -12.18 23.80 13.32
C THR A 90 -11.95 25.25 12.87
N ALA A 91 -12.45 26.22 13.63
CA ALA A 91 -12.15 27.64 13.38
C ALA A 91 -10.64 27.97 13.46
N GLY A 92 -9.84 27.12 14.12
CA GLY A 92 -8.39 27.26 14.26
C GLY A 92 -7.56 26.63 13.14
N GLY A 93 -8.17 25.94 12.17
CA GLY A 93 -7.48 25.37 11.02
C GLY A 93 -7.88 23.91 10.72
N GLN A 94 -6.94 23.15 10.17
CA GLN A 94 -7.12 21.73 9.86
C GLN A 94 -6.01 20.87 10.47
N ALA A 95 -6.38 19.68 10.95
CA ALA A 95 -5.47 18.63 11.38
C ALA A 95 -5.81 17.33 10.65
N VAL A 96 -4.80 16.49 10.40
CA VAL A 96 -4.95 15.23 9.66
C VAL A 96 -4.61 14.06 10.58
N SER A 97 -5.36 12.96 10.50
CA SER A 97 -5.13 11.76 11.29
C SER A 97 -3.89 10.97 10.87
N ASN A 98 -3.60 9.91 11.63
CA ASN A 98 -2.78 8.80 11.15
C ASN A 98 -3.33 8.22 9.84
N LEU A 99 -2.43 7.79 8.96
CA LEU A 99 -2.78 7.04 7.76
C LEU A 99 -3.07 5.59 8.12
N VAL A 100 -4.24 5.09 7.74
CA VAL A 100 -4.67 3.71 7.95
C VAL A 100 -4.76 3.02 6.60
N TYR A 101 -4.18 1.84 6.48
CA TYR A 101 -4.41 1.00 5.31
C TYR A 101 -5.42 -0.09 5.67
N GLN A 102 -6.52 -0.16 4.92
CA GLN A 102 -7.55 -1.16 5.11
C GLN A 102 -8.15 -1.53 3.76
N SER A 103 -8.22 -2.83 3.50
CA SER A 103 -8.96 -3.41 2.36
C SER A 103 -10.43 -3.58 2.75
N LEU A 104 -11.33 -3.39 1.81
CA LEU A 104 -12.75 -3.73 1.94
C LEU A 104 -13.04 -4.95 1.09
N THR A 105 -13.60 -5.99 1.71
CA THR A 105 -13.76 -7.31 1.12
C THR A 105 -15.19 -7.82 1.23
N ASP A 106 -15.53 -8.80 0.41
CA ASP A 106 -16.81 -9.52 0.40
C ASP A 106 -16.68 -10.96 0.91
N GLY A 107 -15.51 -11.30 1.45
CA GLY A 107 -15.18 -12.66 1.86
C GLY A 107 -15.09 -13.68 0.72
N SER A 108 -15.28 -13.30 -0.55
CA SER A 108 -15.32 -14.22 -1.69
C SER A 108 -13.95 -14.46 -2.32
N HIS A 109 -13.02 -13.52 -2.13
CA HIS A 109 -11.68 -13.60 -2.70
C HIS A 109 -10.76 -14.54 -1.93
N ALA A 110 -10.07 -15.43 -2.66
CA ALA A 110 -9.00 -16.27 -2.11
C ALA A 110 -7.88 -15.43 -1.47
N LEU A 111 -7.30 -15.93 -0.38
CA LEU A 111 -6.27 -15.23 0.39
C LEU A 111 -5.06 -14.82 -0.46
N LEU A 112 -4.62 -15.70 -1.38
CA LEU A 112 -3.54 -15.37 -2.32
C LEU A 112 -3.87 -14.13 -3.18
N TYR A 113 -5.11 -14.01 -3.65
CA TYR A 113 -5.52 -12.86 -4.46
C TYR A 113 -5.53 -11.57 -3.62
N ARG A 114 -6.01 -11.64 -2.37
CA ARG A 114 -5.94 -10.53 -1.41
C ARG A 114 -4.50 -10.09 -1.14
N ILE A 115 -3.57 -11.04 -1.03
CA ILE A 115 -2.13 -10.76 -0.90
C ILE A 115 -1.60 -10.02 -2.14
N LEU A 116 -1.93 -10.49 -3.36
CA LEU A 116 -1.49 -9.84 -4.60
C LEU A 116 -2.01 -8.39 -4.71
N ALA A 117 -3.29 -8.17 -4.38
CA ALA A 117 -3.90 -6.85 -4.38
C ALA A 117 -3.24 -5.91 -3.36
N ALA A 118 -3.01 -6.40 -2.13
CA ALA A 118 -2.35 -5.63 -1.10
C ALA A 118 -0.88 -5.29 -1.44
N VAL A 119 -0.16 -6.22 -2.08
CA VAL A 119 1.20 -5.96 -2.60
C VAL A 119 1.17 -4.87 -3.67
N LYS A 120 0.23 -4.92 -4.62
CA LYS A 120 0.06 -3.89 -5.65
C LYS A 120 -0.16 -2.52 -5.03
N THR A 121 -1.06 -2.40 -4.08
CA THR A 121 -1.38 -1.11 -3.46
C THR A 121 -0.23 -0.58 -2.61
N ARG A 122 0.50 -1.45 -1.91
CA ARG A 122 1.70 -1.05 -1.19
C ARG A 122 2.81 -0.59 -2.12
N LEU A 123 3.02 -1.25 -3.27
CA LEU A 123 3.97 -0.83 -4.29
C LEU A 123 3.61 0.54 -4.89
N LEU A 124 2.32 0.78 -5.13
CA LEU A 124 1.83 2.08 -5.60
C LEU A 124 2.06 3.18 -4.55
N GLY A 125 1.83 2.88 -3.27
CA GLY A 125 2.14 3.79 -2.16
C GLY A 125 3.63 4.10 -1.99
N LEU A 126 4.54 3.26 -2.53
CA LEU A 126 5.97 3.59 -2.54
C LEU A 126 6.31 4.70 -3.54
N GLY A 127 5.51 4.96 -4.58
CA GLY A 127 5.85 5.96 -5.59
C GLY A 127 7.25 5.71 -6.18
N LEU A 128 7.42 4.56 -6.83
CA LEU A 128 8.69 4.20 -7.47
C LEU A 128 8.95 5.16 -8.63
N GLU A 129 10.11 5.83 -8.59
CA GLU A 129 10.47 6.89 -9.55
C GLU A 129 10.35 6.40 -11.00
N GLY A 130 9.57 7.10 -11.82
CA GLY A 130 9.40 6.81 -13.25
C GLY A 130 8.40 5.71 -13.57
N ILE A 131 7.84 5.01 -12.57
CA ILE A 131 6.81 3.98 -12.78
C ILE A 131 5.45 4.61 -12.55
N GLU A 132 4.70 4.78 -13.64
CA GLU A 132 3.34 5.29 -13.56
C GLU A 132 2.40 4.23 -12.95
N PRO A 133 1.39 4.64 -12.17
CA PRO A 133 0.41 3.75 -11.55
C PRO A 133 -0.24 2.69 -12.47
N PRO A 134 -0.61 2.98 -13.74
CA PRO A 134 -1.09 1.95 -14.66
C PRO A 134 -0.05 0.87 -15.04
N ASN A 135 1.24 1.12 -14.81
CA ASN A 135 2.34 0.20 -15.12
C ASN A 135 2.65 -0.77 -13.96
N VAL A 136 1.88 -0.72 -12.85
CA VAL A 136 1.95 -1.72 -11.77
C VAL A 136 0.78 -2.68 -11.92
N GLN A 137 1.06 -3.90 -12.39
CA GLN A 137 0.02 -4.84 -12.83
C GLN A 137 0.15 -6.19 -12.13
N ILE A 138 -0.99 -6.83 -11.88
CA ILE A 138 -1.06 -8.23 -11.46
C ILE A 138 -1.21 -9.06 -12.72
N CYS A 139 -0.35 -10.06 -12.91
CA CYS A 139 -0.29 -10.92 -14.09
C CYS A 139 -0.34 -12.40 -13.68
N HIS A 140 -0.74 -13.27 -14.61
CA HIS A 140 -0.75 -14.72 -14.36
C HIS A 140 0.67 -15.26 -14.25
N LEU A 141 1.55 -14.85 -15.17
CA LEU A 141 2.98 -15.14 -15.10
C LEU A 141 3.83 -13.86 -15.02
N PRO A 142 4.97 -13.90 -14.32
CA PRO A 142 5.87 -12.76 -14.14
C PRO A 142 6.60 -12.31 -15.42
N TRP A 143 6.61 -13.16 -16.45
CA TRP A 143 7.27 -12.92 -17.75
C TRP A 143 6.28 -12.73 -18.91
N GLU A 144 4.97 -12.67 -18.62
CA GLU A 144 3.94 -12.44 -19.62
C GLU A 144 3.85 -10.94 -19.98
N ARG A 145 4.83 -10.45 -20.75
CA ARG A 145 4.64 -9.17 -21.47
C ARG A 145 3.65 -9.32 -22.64
N ALA A 146 3.52 -10.54 -23.17
CA ALA A 146 2.82 -10.82 -24.43
C ALA A 146 1.33 -11.16 -24.30
N LEU A 147 0.82 -11.41 -23.08
CA LEU A 147 -0.57 -11.83 -22.86
C LEU A 147 -1.46 -10.73 -22.25
N ALA A 148 -0.91 -9.55 -21.97
CA ALA A 148 -1.69 -8.37 -21.64
C ALA A 148 -2.28 -7.74 -22.94
N SER A 149 -3.58 -7.45 -22.93
CA SER A 149 -4.27 -6.76 -24.04
C SER A 149 -3.73 -5.35 -24.32
N VAL A 150 -2.99 -4.77 -23.37
CA VAL A 150 -2.16 -3.56 -23.55
C VAL A 150 -0.83 -3.82 -22.81
N PRO A 151 0.32 -3.89 -23.51
CA PRO A 151 1.61 -4.03 -22.84
C PRO A 151 1.87 -2.77 -22.00
N PRO A 152 2.29 -2.91 -20.72
CA PRO A 152 2.55 -1.74 -19.88
C PRO A 152 3.66 -0.90 -20.49
N ALA A 153 3.49 0.43 -20.42
CA ALA A 153 4.57 1.34 -20.77
C ALA A 153 5.76 1.08 -19.83
N LEU A 154 6.98 1.16 -20.34
CA LEU A 154 8.17 0.98 -19.52
C LEU A 154 8.60 2.34 -18.91
N PRO A 155 9.06 2.37 -17.66
CA PRO A 155 9.27 1.23 -16.76
C PRO A 155 7.99 0.72 -16.07
N ALA A 156 7.98 -0.56 -15.73
CA ALA A 156 6.82 -1.29 -15.21
C ALA A 156 7.18 -2.23 -14.05
N VAL A 157 6.16 -2.57 -13.25
CA VAL A 157 6.22 -3.61 -12.22
C VAL A 157 5.14 -4.64 -12.47
N GLN A 158 5.54 -5.90 -12.58
CA GLN A 158 4.62 -7.03 -12.69
C GLN A 158 4.63 -7.84 -11.40
N ILE A 159 3.44 -8.24 -10.96
CA ILE A 159 3.21 -8.97 -9.72
C ILE A 159 2.50 -10.26 -10.10
N ALA A 160 3.07 -11.40 -9.74
CA ALA A 160 2.49 -12.70 -10.05
C ALA A 160 2.66 -13.65 -8.86
N PRO A 161 1.82 -14.68 -8.72
CA PRO A 161 2.14 -15.82 -7.86
C PRO A 161 3.50 -16.41 -8.22
N ALA A 162 4.35 -16.69 -7.23
CA ALA A 162 5.58 -17.42 -7.48
C ALA A 162 5.30 -18.94 -7.53
N GLU A 163 6.10 -19.69 -8.27
CA GLU A 163 5.89 -21.12 -8.52
C GLU A 163 5.88 -22.00 -7.26
N HIS A 164 6.52 -21.55 -6.17
CA HIS A 164 6.69 -22.33 -4.95
C HIS A 164 5.88 -21.73 -3.78
N ALA A 165 4.62 -22.14 -3.63
CA ALA A 165 3.89 -22.02 -2.37
C ALA A 165 4.12 -23.31 -1.58
N THR A 166 5.04 -23.33 -0.62
CA THR A 166 5.18 -24.53 0.26
C THR A 166 5.91 -24.25 1.56
N ALA A 167 5.18 -24.40 2.66
CA ALA A 167 5.45 -25.35 3.75
C ALA A 167 4.29 -25.24 4.75
N LEU A 168 3.47 -26.28 4.88
CA LEU A 168 2.59 -26.43 6.03
C LEU A 168 3.50 -26.77 7.22
N ASN A 169 3.68 -25.85 8.16
CA ASN A 169 4.20 -26.25 9.45
C ASN A 169 3.03 -26.91 10.20
N GLU A 170 3.10 -28.23 10.36
CA GLU A 170 2.15 -29.01 11.15
C GLU A 170 2.28 -28.64 12.64
N GLY A 171 1.62 -27.55 13.04
CA GLY A 171 1.52 -27.13 14.42
C GLY A 171 0.47 -27.95 15.16
N THR A 172 0.79 -28.45 16.34
CA THR A 172 -0.06 -29.38 17.11
C THR A 172 -1.35 -28.79 17.68
N ASN A 173 -1.71 -27.52 17.45
CA ASN A 173 -2.91 -26.92 18.06
C ASN A 173 -3.59 -25.82 17.20
N ARG A 174 -4.75 -26.17 16.61
CA ARG A 174 -5.86 -25.32 16.11
C ARG A 174 -5.71 -24.47 14.84
N GLN A 175 -4.51 -24.16 14.35
CA GLN A 175 -4.34 -23.28 13.17
C GLN A 175 -3.21 -23.81 12.27
N ASP A 176 -3.41 -23.73 10.96
CA ASP A 176 -2.42 -24.12 9.96
C ASP A 176 -1.68 -22.85 9.49
N ASP A 177 -0.35 -22.87 9.53
CA ASP A 177 0.47 -21.80 8.97
C ASP A 177 0.76 -22.14 7.49
N VAL A 178 0.32 -21.27 6.59
CA VAL A 178 0.48 -21.43 5.14
C VAL A 178 1.42 -20.35 4.63
N GLU A 179 2.32 -20.72 3.72
CA GLU A 179 3.24 -19.76 3.10
C GLU A 179 2.86 -19.53 1.64
N TYR A 180 2.53 -18.28 1.31
CA TYR A 180 2.28 -17.81 -0.04
C TYR A 180 3.49 -17.04 -0.56
N ALA A 181 3.86 -17.30 -1.80
CA ALA A 181 4.96 -16.61 -2.47
C ALA A 181 4.42 -15.77 -3.63
N VAL A 182 4.87 -14.52 -3.71
CA VAL A 182 4.56 -13.56 -4.78
C VAL A 182 5.86 -13.09 -5.39
N GLN A 183 5.98 -13.19 -6.70
CA GLN A 183 7.09 -12.65 -7.45
C GLN A 183 6.78 -11.22 -7.90
N VAL A 184 7.73 -10.33 -7.66
CA VAL A 184 7.69 -8.93 -8.10
C VAL A 184 8.81 -8.73 -9.12
N VAL A 185 8.44 -8.47 -10.36
CA VAL A 185 9.35 -8.26 -11.47
C VAL A 185 9.38 -6.78 -11.83
N LEU A 186 10.57 -6.20 -11.81
CA LEU A 186 10.87 -4.84 -12.21
C LEU A 186 11.41 -4.86 -13.62
N ILE A 187 10.80 -4.06 -14.50
CA ILE A 187 11.19 -3.97 -15.90
C ILE A 187 11.48 -2.50 -16.22
N ASP A 188 12.69 -2.23 -16.69
CA ASP A 188 13.09 -0.93 -17.21
C ASP A 188 13.61 -1.08 -18.63
N THR A 189 13.53 0.00 -19.40
CA THR A 189 14.22 0.11 -20.68
C THR A 189 15.74 0.06 -20.47
N ASP A 190 16.47 -0.63 -21.35
CA ASP A 190 17.92 -0.53 -21.43
C ASP A 190 18.29 0.58 -22.44
N PRO A 191 18.87 1.70 -22.01
CA PRO A 191 19.65 2.50 -22.91
C PRO A 191 21.05 1.92 -22.87
N ARG A 192 21.38 1.07 -23.84
CA ARG A 192 22.76 0.60 -24.15
C ARG A 192 23.81 1.73 -24.27
N ARG A 193 23.39 3.00 -24.13
CA ARG A 193 24.18 4.24 -24.17
C ARG A 193 24.38 4.91 -22.80
N HIS A 194 23.62 4.60 -21.74
CA HIS A 194 23.69 5.31 -20.44
C HIS A 194 23.54 4.40 -19.19
N PRO A 195 24.45 3.44 -18.96
CA PRO A 195 24.37 2.51 -17.82
C PRO A 195 24.36 3.20 -16.44
N HIS A 196 24.98 4.38 -16.33
CA HIS A 196 25.09 5.13 -15.08
C HIS A 196 23.77 5.75 -14.59
N ALA A 197 22.73 5.83 -15.42
CA ALA A 197 21.44 6.40 -15.02
C ALA A 197 20.43 5.33 -14.56
N HIS A 198 20.44 4.14 -15.17
CA HIS A 198 19.38 3.15 -14.99
C HIS A 198 19.67 2.10 -13.91
N LEU A 199 20.93 1.67 -13.79
CA LEU A 199 21.32 0.69 -12.77
C LEU A 199 21.13 1.22 -11.33
N PRO A 200 21.49 2.47 -11.01
CA PRO A 200 21.20 3.05 -9.69
C PRO A 200 19.69 3.14 -9.40
N ARG A 201 18.87 3.45 -10.41
CA ARG A 201 17.42 3.52 -10.28
C ARG A 201 16.83 2.14 -9.96
N LEU A 202 17.21 1.11 -10.72
CA LEU A 202 16.80 -0.27 -10.48
C LEU A 202 17.22 -0.76 -9.08
N ALA A 203 18.46 -0.48 -8.68
CA ALA A 203 18.96 -0.82 -7.34
C ALA A 203 18.17 -0.11 -6.23
N ARG A 204 17.82 1.18 -6.42
CA ARG A 204 16.97 1.93 -5.49
C ARG A 204 15.57 1.34 -5.40
N TRP A 205 14.92 0.98 -6.51
CA TRP A 205 13.61 0.33 -6.47
C TRP A 205 13.66 -0.96 -5.65
N ARG A 206 14.63 -1.84 -5.93
CA ARG A 206 14.82 -3.08 -5.16
C ARG A 206 15.00 -2.81 -3.67
N GLN A 207 15.83 -1.83 -3.32
CA GLN A 207 16.09 -1.47 -1.94
C GLN A 207 14.83 -0.94 -1.24
N ARG A 208 14.05 -0.10 -1.91
CA ARG A 208 12.79 0.46 -1.37
C ARG A 208 11.75 -0.63 -1.14
N ILE A 209 11.57 -1.53 -2.12
CA ILE A 209 10.66 -2.66 -2.01
C ILE A 209 11.12 -3.59 -0.87
N ALA A 210 12.40 -3.98 -0.85
CA ALA A 210 12.92 -4.84 0.20
C ALA A 210 12.72 -4.25 1.60
N ARG A 211 12.94 -2.94 1.78
CA ARG A 211 12.70 -2.24 3.06
C ARG A 211 11.22 -2.16 3.41
N ALA A 212 10.35 -1.99 2.42
CA ALA A 212 8.93 -1.88 2.64
C ALA A 212 8.31 -3.19 3.15
N PHE A 213 8.83 -4.35 2.71
CA PHE A 213 8.23 -5.65 3.03
C PHE A 213 9.01 -6.47 4.08
N ARG A 214 10.32 -6.23 4.27
CA ARG A 214 11.13 -7.07 5.17
C ARG A 214 10.70 -6.95 6.64
N SER A 215 10.33 -8.08 7.23
CA SER A 215 9.97 -8.20 8.66
C SER A 215 8.79 -7.31 9.06
N GLN A 216 7.89 -7.06 8.12
CA GLN A 216 6.67 -6.29 8.34
C GLN A 216 5.44 -7.20 8.25
N ARG A 217 4.31 -6.74 8.76
CA ARG A 217 3.01 -7.31 8.42
C ARG A 217 2.52 -6.74 7.08
N LEU A 218 1.76 -7.53 6.34
CA LEU A 218 1.08 -7.04 5.15
C LEU A 218 -0.17 -6.29 5.59
N ALA A 219 -0.20 -4.98 5.35
CA ALA A 219 -1.38 -4.20 5.67
C ALA A 219 -2.57 -4.65 4.81
N GLY A 220 -3.77 -4.66 5.40
CA GLY A 220 -5.03 -5.09 4.77
C GLY A 220 -5.19 -6.58 4.49
N VAL A 221 -4.27 -7.42 4.98
CA VAL A 221 -4.49 -8.87 5.08
C VAL A 221 -4.14 -9.29 6.51
N ALA A 222 -5.14 -9.31 7.38
CA ALA A 222 -4.96 -9.53 8.83
C ALA A 222 -4.36 -10.92 9.15
N GLU A 223 -4.60 -11.88 8.27
CA GLU A 223 -4.12 -13.26 8.36
C GLU A 223 -2.59 -13.35 8.19
N VAL A 224 -1.99 -12.40 7.46
CA VAL A 224 -0.56 -12.37 7.16
C VAL A 224 0.21 -11.68 8.28
N TYR A 225 0.92 -12.47 9.08
CA TYR A 225 1.64 -11.98 10.24
C TYR A 225 3.14 -11.75 10.00
N GLN A 226 3.69 -12.29 8.91
CA GLN A 226 5.11 -12.15 8.58
C GLN A 226 5.33 -12.06 7.06
N CYS A 227 6.14 -11.09 6.66
CA CYS A 227 6.66 -10.93 5.31
C CYS A 227 8.19 -11.11 5.30
N SER A 228 8.71 -11.93 4.39
CA SER A 228 10.14 -12.04 4.10
C SER A 228 10.43 -11.78 2.63
N VAL A 229 11.61 -11.21 2.36
CA VAL A 229 12.04 -10.84 1.02
C VAL A 229 13.22 -11.71 0.64
N GLU A 230 13.03 -12.54 -0.38
CA GLU A 230 14.07 -13.36 -0.97
C GLU A 230 14.66 -12.66 -2.20
N PRO A 231 15.99 -12.49 -2.26
CA PRO A 231 16.63 -12.03 -3.48
C PRO A 231 16.41 -13.06 -4.58
N ASP A 232 15.89 -12.59 -5.70
CA ASP A 232 15.87 -13.33 -6.97
C ASP A 232 16.75 -12.58 -7.99
N THR A 233 16.70 -12.99 -9.25
CA THR A 233 17.46 -12.50 -10.40
C THR A 233 17.67 -10.99 -10.34
N VAL A 234 18.92 -10.56 -10.13
CA VAL A 234 19.26 -9.14 -10.02
C VAL A 234 19.22 -8.47 -11.39
N LEU A 235 19.70 -9.17 -12.42
CA LEU A 235 19.66 -8.75 -13.81
C LEU A 235 19.48 -9.97 -14.69
N ASP A 236 18.39 -10.04 -15.44
CA ASP A 236 18.19 -11.11 -16.42
C ASP A 236 19.07 -10.89 -17.64
N ARG A 237 20.02 -11.80 -17.84
CA ARG A 237 20.98 -11.72 -18.96
C ARG A 237 20.31 -11.87 -20.32
N THR A 238 19.26 -12.69 -20.42
CA THR A 238 18.59 -12.99 -21.68
C THR A 238 17.75 -11.81 -22.13
N ALA A 239 16.96 -11.23 -21.24
CA ALA A 239 16.16 -10.03 -21.49
C ALA A 239 17.07 -8.84 -21.84
N TRP A 240 18.21 -8.71 -21.16
CA TRP A 240 19.17 -7.66 -21.46
C TRP A 240 19.81 -7.81 -22.85
N LEU A 241 20.33 -8.99 -23.18
CA LEU A 241 21.01 -9.23 -24.45
C LEU A 241 20.06 -9.24 -25.66
N ARG A 242 18.89 -9.88 -25.53
CA ARG A 242 17.96 -10.09 -26.65
C ARG A 242 16.99 -8.93 -26.83
N GLU A 243 16.47 -8.38 -25.74
CA GLU A 243 15.38 -7.39 -25.80
C GLU A 243 15.85 -5.97 -25.46
N GLY A 244 17.06 -5.80 -24.93
CA GLY A 244 17.51 -4.50 -24.46
C GLY A 244 16.63 -4.02 -23.30
N LEU A 245 16.42 -4.88 -22.31
CA LEU A 245 15.65 -4.56 -21.11
C LEU A 245 16.46 -4.86 -19.87
N LEU A 246 16.26 -4.05 -18.85
CA LEU A 246 16.75 -4.33 -17.51
C LEU A 246 15.62 -4.97 -16.73
N VAL A 247 15.70 -6.30 -16.57
CA VAL A 247 14.71 -7.08 -15.83
C VAL A 247 15.34 -7.56 -14.52
N SER A 248 14.61 -7.39 -13.44
CA SER A 248 15.05 -7.74 -12.09
C SER A 248 13.88 -8.28 -11.27
N ALA A 249 14.07 -9.35 -10.50
CA ALA A 249 13.02 -10.01 -9.74
C ALA A 249 13.32 -10.05 -8.24
N LEU A 250 12.26 -10.01 -7.44
CA LEU A 250 12.27 -10.23 -5.99
C LEU A 250 11.11 -11.18 -5.65
N THR A 251 11.35 -12.12 -4.76
CA THR A 251 10.28 -12.99 -4.25
C THR A 251 9.88 -12.53 -2.85
N LEU A 252 8.61 -12.20 -2.68
CA LEU A 252 8.00 -11.85 -1.39
C LEU A 252 7.29 -13.09 -0.86
N ARG A 253 7.68 -13.56 0.31
CA ARG A 253 7.00 -14.65 1.02
C ARG A 253 6.15 -14.09 2.15
N PHE A 254 4.93 -14.61 2.24
CA PHE A 254 3.91 -14.20 3.19
C PHE A 254 3.48 -15.42 3.98
N ARG A 255 3.67 -15.39 5.29
CA ARG A 255 3.12 -16.42 6.18
C ARG A 255 1.78 -15.96 6.69
N SER A 256 0.74 -16.70 6.33
CA SER A 256 -0.61 -16.57 6.85
C SER A 256 -0.85 -17.59 7.95
N ARG A 257 -1.81 -17.25 8.81
CA ARG A 257 -2.37 -18.18 9.78
C ARG A 257 -3.84 -18.38 9.47
N GLU A 258 -4.21 -19.59 9.11
CA GLU A 258 -5.55 -19.91 8.67
C GLU A 258 -6.26 -20.80 9.69
N ALA A 259 -7.57 -20.55 9.86
CA ALA A 259 -8.43 -21.42 10.65
C ALA A 259 -8.74 -22.66 9.82
N ARG A 260 -8.53 -23.85 10.39
CA ARG A 260 -8.89 -25.12 9.74
C ARG A 260 -10.42 -25.16 9.59
N GLN A 261 -10.90 -25.21 8.34
CA GLN A 261 -12.31 -25.44 8.01
C GLN A 261 -12.64 -26.93 8.01
#